data_AF-A0A8B6FID8-F1
#
_entry.id   AF-A0A8B6FID8-F1
#
_cell.length_a   1.000
_cell.length_b   1.000
_cell.length_c   1.000
_cell.angle_alpha   90.00
_cell.angle_beta   90.00
_cell.angle_gamma   90.00
#
_symmetry.space_group_name_H-M   'P 1'
#
loop_
_entity.id
_entity.type
_entity.pdbx_description
1 polymer ?
#
loop_
_entity_poly.entity_id
_entity_poly.type
_entity_poly.pdbx_seq_one_letter_code
_entity_poly.pdbx_strand_id
1 'polypeptide(L)'
;MLLPIGKLATLLINQFTRPVVESVSQSAKHYPNVRAGFIRVAQRYHSIYFTSKSKALGFVLKEVKPLSEDRAIDLGARLLGELIVYGISAGLLLFEYNRQTLNDKIKAEFIKFELAKHEDKIKANRRTIESLIKQMFELENENKSLESKLKLICSSNNIHTYEIYMCA
;
A
#
# COMPACT_ATOMS: atom_id res chain seq x y z
N MET A 1 1.30 -5.67 3.87
CA MET A 1 2.60 -5.44 3.21
C MET A 1 2.84 -6.63 2.28
N LEU A 2 2.75 -6.38 0.96
CA LEU A 2 2.90 -7.41 -0.06
C LEU A 2 4.33 -7.96 -0.01
N LEU A 3 4.47 -9.28 0.10
CA LEU A 3 5.75 -9.95 0.25
C LEU A 3 6.67 -9.69 -0.97
N PRO A 4 7.96 -9.38 -0.75
CA PRO A 4 9.00 -9.31 -1.79
C PRO A 4 9.18 -10.62 -2.58
N ILE A 5 8.59 -11.72 -2.10
CA ILE A 5 8.67 -13.06 -2.68
C ILE A 5 7.98 -13.14 -4.05
N GLY A 6 6.87 -12.43 -4.25
CA GLY A 6 6.14 -12.48 -5.54
C GLY A 6 6.98 -11.98 -6.72
N LYS A 7 7.78 -10.92 -6.50
CA LYS A 7 8.67 -10.37 -7.53
C LYS A 7 9.92 -11.26 -7.77
N LEU A 8 10.43 -11.90 -6.72
CA LEU A 8 11.54 -12.85 -6.82
C LEU A 8 11.13 -14.15 -7.52
N ALA A 9 9.92 -14.64 -7.25
CA ALA A 9 9.34 -15.80 -7.92
C ALA A 9 9.20 -15.56 -9.43
N THR A 10 8.67 -14.41 -9.84
CA THR A 10 8.49 -14.08 -11.26
C THR A 10 9.81 -13.98 -12.04
N LEU A 11 10.90 -13.58 -11.39
CA LEU A 11 12.22 -13.50 -12.03
C LEU A 11 12.89 -14.87 -12.15
N LEU A 12 12.83 -15.69 -11.10
CA LEU A 12 13.42 -17.04 -11.11
C LEU A 12 12.75 -17.96 -12.11
N ILE A 13 11.43 -17.82 -12.27
CA ILE A 13 10.69 -18.68 -13.18
C ILE A 13 11.12 -18.47 -14.64
N ASN A 14 11.33 -17.23 -15.08
CA ASN A 14 11.83 -16.96 -16.42
C ASN A 14 13.23 -17.55 -16.70
N GLN A 15 14.03 -17.79 -15.65
CA GLN A 15 15.33 -18.42 -15.76
C GLN A 15 15.21 -19.95 -15.96
N PHE A 16 14.29 -20.61 -15.26
CA PHE A 16 14.05 -22.06 -15.35
C PHE A 16 13.14 -22.47 -16.51
N THR A 17 12.37 -21.55 -17.08
CA THR A 17 11.47 -21.86 -18.22
C THR A 17 12.26 -22.34 -19.44
N ARG A 18 13.45 -21.78 -19.72
CA ARG A 18 14.24 -22.13 -20.91
C ARG A 18 14.61 -23.62 -21.02
N PRO A 19 15.24 -24.27 -20.01
CA PRO A 19 15.55 -25.71 -20.10
C PRO A 19 14.30 -26.60 -20.12
N VAL A 20 13.20 -26.16 -19.48
CA VAL A 20 11.91 -26.88 -19.51
C VAL A 20 11.28 -26.81 -20.90
N VAL A 21 11.33 -25.64 -21.57
CA VAL A 21 10.85 -25.49 -22.96
C VAL A 21 11.57 -26.46 -23.87
N GLU A 22 12.91 -26.54 -23.78
CA GLU A 22 13.70 -27.43 -24.62
C GLU A 22 13.33 -28.91 -24.40
N SER A 23 13.15 -29.33 -23.15
CA SER A 23 12.71 -30.71 -22.82
C SER A 23 11.29 -31.02 -23.29
N VAL A 24 10.36 -30.07 -23.16
CA VAL A 24 8.96 -30.23 -23.58
C VAL A 24 8.86 -30.20 -25.11
N SER A 25 9.65 -29.35 -25.78
CA SER A 25 9.76 -29.33 -27.24
C SER A 25 10.30 -30.63 -27.80
N GLN A 26 11.33 -31.22 -27.18
CA GLN A 26 11.83 -32.54 -27.57
C GLN A 26 10.77 -33.63 -27.41
N SER A 27 10.01 -33.58 -26.31
CA SER A 27 8.91 -34.52 -26.06
C SER A 27 7.74 -34.33 -27.05
N ALA A 28 7.44 -33.08 -27.43
CA ALA A 28 6.38 -32.75 -28.37
C ALA A 28 6.68 -33.25 -29.80
N LYS A 29 7.96 -33.43 -30.15
CA LYS A 29 8.35 -34.04 -31.44
C LYS A 29 7.99 -35.52 -31.52
N HIS A 30 7.86 -36.23 -30.40
CA HIS A 30 7.47 -37.64 -30.37
C HIS A 30 5.95 -37.86 -30.45
N TYR A 31 5.13 -36.88 -30.06
CA TYR A 31 3.66 -37.02 -30.04
C TYR A 31 2.99 -36.12 -31.08
N PRO A 32 2.43 -36.68 -32.19
CA PRO A 32 1.89 -35.89 -33.30
C PRO A 32 0.66 -35.04 -32.93
N ASN A 33 -0.17 -35.52 -32.01
CA ASN A 33 -1.34 -34.78 -31.53
C ASN A 33 -0.96 -33.54 -30.71
N VAL A 34 0.08 -33.68 -29.87
CA VAL A 34 0.61 -32.59 -29.04
C VAL A 34 1.30 -31.56 -29.93
N ARG A 35 2.09 -32.01 -30.90
CA ARG A 35 2.70 -31.18 -31.94
C ARG A 35 1.67 -30.32 -32.68
N ALA A 36 0.59 -30.92 -33.17
CA ALA A 36 -0.47 -30.20 -33.87
C ALA A 36 -1.16 -29.17 -32.96
N GLY A 37 -1.31 -29.47 -31.67
CA GLY A 37 -1.80 -28.53 -30.66
C GLY A 37 -0.90 -27.30 -30.52
N PHE A 38 0.40 -27.50 -30.29
CA PHE A 38 1.35 -26.39 -30.15
C PHE A 38 1.48 -25.54 -31.41
N ILE A 39 1.49 -26.17 -32.59
CA ILE A 39 1.52 -25.44 -33.87
C ILE A 39 0.30 -24.52 -33.99
N ARG A 40 -0.92 -25.00 -33.69
CA ARG A 40 -2.13 -24.16 -33.75
C ARG A 40 -2.06 -22.97 -32.80
N VAL A 41 -1.64 -23.21 -31.56
CA VAL A 41 -1.51 -22.15 -30.54
C VAL A 41 -0.46 -21.12 -30.95
N ALA A 42 0.70 -21.58 -31.41
CA ALA A 42 1.80 -20.72 -31.84
C ALA A 42 1.45 -19.87 -33.07
N GLN A 43 0.79 -20.46 -34.08
CA GLN A 43 0.34 -19.71 -35.25
C GLN A 43 -0.72 -18.68 -34.87
N ARG A 44 -1.67 -19.03 -33.99
CA ARG A 44 -2.68 -18.08 -33.50
C ARG A 44 -2.05 -16.93 -32.73
N TYR A 45 -1.13 -17.23 -31.82
CA TYR A 45 -0.37 -16.23 -31.08
C TYR A 45 0.39 -15.29 -32.02
N HIS A 46 1.07 -15.86 -33.02
CA HIS A 46 1.80 -15.11 -34.02
C HIS A 46 0.88 -14.18 -34.84
N SER A 47 -0.24 -14.67 -35.36
CA SER A 47 -1.19 -13.84 -36.09
C SER A 47 -1.73 -12.69 -35.23
N ILE A 48 -2.10 -12.95 -33.97
CA ILE A 48 -2.57 -11.90 -33.06
C ILE A 48 -1.46 -10.88 -32.80
N TYR A 49 -0.23 -11.33 -32.52
CA TYR A 49 0.90 -10.44 -32.27
C TYR A 49 1.15 -9.48 -33.44
N PHE A 50 1.17 -10.02 -34.67
CA PHE A 50 1.42 -9.22 -35.87
C PHE A 50 0.25 -8.30 -36.22
N THR A 51 -1.00 -8.75 -36.09
CA THR A 51 -2.18 -7.90 -36.28
C THR A 51 -2.26 -6.77 -35.25
N SER A 52 -1.98 -7.06 -33.97
CA SER A 52 -1.96 -6.03 -32.92
C SER A 52 -0.85 -5.02 -33.17
N LYS A 53 0.34 -5.49 -33.55
CA LYS A 53 1.48 -4.62 -33.87
C LYS A 53 1.22 -3.73 -35.09
N SER A 54 0.60 -4.28 -36.14
CA SER A 54 0.30 -3.51 -37.35
C SER A 54 -0.79 -2.46 -37.11
N LYS A 55 -1.83 -2.80 -36.31
CA LYS A 55 -2.85 -1.84 -35.87
C LYS A 55 -2.26 -0.72 -35.02
N ALA A 56 -1.39 -1.06 -34.07
CA ALA A 56 -0.73 -0.07 -33.21
C ALA A 56 0.18 0.88 -34.01
N LEU A 57 0.80 0.39 -35.09
CA LEU A 57 1.70 1.16 -35.94
C LEU A 57 1.03 1.74 -37.20
N GLY A 58 -0.29 1.57 -37.37
CA GLY A 58 -1.07 2.19 -38.44
C GLY A 58 -0.85 1.62 -39.85
N PHE A 59 -0.27 0.43 -40.01
CA PHE A 59 -0.07 -0.21 -41.32
C PHE A 59 -0.81 -1.54 -41.46
N VAL A 60 -1.17 -1.90 -42.69
CA VAL A 60 -1.85 -3.16 -43.02
C VAL A 60 -0.82 -4.19 -43.45
N LEU A 61 -0.68 -5.28 -42.69
CA LEU A 61 0.13 -6.43 -43.09
C LEU A 61 -0.60 -7.22 -44.17
N LYS A 62 0.03 -7.38 -45.33
CA LYS A 62 -0.59 -8.03 -46.51
C LYS A 62 -0.81 -9.53 -46.29
N GLU A 63 0.17 -10.23 -45.71
CA GLU A 63 0.09 -11.62 -45.27
C GLU A 63 1.13 -11.88 -44.17
N VAL A 64 0.74 -12.57 -43.09
CA VAL A 64 1.67 -12.96 -42.02
C VAL A 64 2.27 -14.32 -42.38
N LYS A 65 3.59 -14.36 -42.63
CA LYS A 65 4.28 -15.61 -42.99
C LYS A 65 4.16 -16.62 -41.83
N PRO A 66 3.66 -17.85 -42.07
CA PRO A 66 3.54 -18.84 -41.01
C PRO A 66 4.92 -19.26 -40.49
N LEU A 67 5.01 -19.55 -39.19
CA LEU A 67 6.23 -20.08 -38.58
C LEU A 67 6.56 -21.48 -39.12
N SER A 68 7.86 -21.78 -39.23
CA SER A 68 8.36 -23.15 -39.44
C SER A 68 7.90 -24.05 -38.30
N GLU A 69 7.57 -25.32 -38.58
CA GLU A 69 6.96 -26.23 -37.61
C GLU A 69 7.78 -26.38 -36.33
N ASP A 70 9.11 -26.50 -36.41
CA ASP A 70 9.97 -26.61 -35.21
C ASP A 70 9.87 -25.38 -34.31
N ARG A 71 9.95 -24.17 -34.89
CA ARG A 71 9.80 -22.92 -34.12
C ARG A 71 8.41 -22.76 -33.53
N ALA A 72 7.38 -23.26 -34.21
CA ALA A 72 6.01 -23.22 -33.71
C ALA A 72 5.84 -24.14 -32.49
N ILE A 73 6.51 -25.29 -32.47
CA ILE A 73 6.53 -26.19 -31.30
C ILE A 73 7.23 -25.52 -30.12
N ASP A 74 8.41 -24.92 -30.34
CA ASP A 74 9.15 -24.23 -29.28
C ASP A 74 8.38 -23.04 -28.70
N LEU A 75 7.74 -22.25 -29.55
CA LEU A 75 6.93 -21.13 -29.11
C LEU A 75 5.69 -21.61 -28.33
N GLY A 76 5.04 -22.68 -28.78
CA GLY A 76 3.88 -23.26 -28.09
C GLY A 76 4.24 -23.82 -26.71
N ALA A 77 5.36 -24.54 -26.60
CA ALA A 77 5.86 -25.07 -25.33
C ALA A 77 6.21 -23.94 -24.35
N ARG A 78 6.83 -22.85 -24.83
CA ARG A 78 7.12 -21.67 -24.02
C ARG A 78 5.87 -20.98 -23.51
N LEU A 79 4.88 -20.74 -24.37
CA LEU A 79 3.63 -20.10 -23.99
C LEU A 79 2.88 -20.94 -22.94
N LEU A 80 2.89 -22.27 -23.06
CA LEU A 80 2.27 -23.15 -22.08
C LEU A 80 2.97 -23.05 -20.71
N GLY A 81 4.30 -23.04 -20.70
CA GLY A 81 5.09 -22.85 -19.47
C GLY A 81 4.81 -21.51 -18.79
N GLU A 82 4.81 -20.42 -19.56
CA GLU A 82 4.48 -19.08 -19.05
C GLU A 82 3.04 -19.02 -18.50
N LEU A 83 2.07 -19.66 -19.15
CA LEU A 83 0.67 -19.70 -18.68
C LEU A 83 0.49 -20.44 -17.35
N ILE A 84 1.14 -21.58 -17.17
CA ILE A 84 1.08 -22.35 -15.91
C ILE A 84 1.60 -21.51 -14.75
N VAL A 85 2.73 -20.86 -14.99
CA VAL A 85 3.40 -19.98 -14.02
C VAL A 85 2.51 -18.80 -13.65
N TYR A 86 1.95 -18.11 -14.64
CA TYR A 86 1.05 -17.01 -14.40
C TYR A 86 -0.23 -17.46 -13.71
N GLY A 87 -0.74 -18.66 -14.03
CA GLY A 87 -1.88 -19.26 -13.36
C GLY A 87 -1.63 -19.48 -11.86
N ILE A 88 -0.51 -20.12 -11.51
CA ILE A 88 -0.11 -20.34 -10.10
C ILE A 88 0.08 -18.99 -9.39
N SER A 89 0.77 -18.05 -10.04
CA SER A 89 1.08 -16.74 -9.45
C SER A 89 -0.19 -15.91 -9.21
N ALA A 90 -1.09 -15.87 -10.19
CA ALA A 90 -2.37 -15.18 -10.09
C ALA A 90 -3.27 -15.86 -9.04
N GLY A 91 -3.29 -17.20 -9.02
CA GLY A 91 -4.03 -17.97 -8.03
C GLY A 91 -3.58 -17.68 -6.60
N LEU A 92 -2.26 -17.66 -6.37
CA LEU A 92 -1.68 -17.32 -5.06
C LEU A 92 -2.00 -15.87 -4.67
N LEU A 93 -1.89 -14.93 -5.61
CA LEU A 93 -2.21 -13.52 -5.37
C LEU A 93 -3.69 -13.34 -4.97
N LEU A 94 -4.61 -13.97 -5.70
CA LEU A 94 -6.04 -13.93 -5.38
C LEU A 94 -6.34 -14.58 -4.03
N PHE A 95 -5.66 -15.69 -3.72
CA PHE A 95 -5.78 -16.35 -2.42
C PHE A 95 -5.31 -15.44 -1.27
N GLU A 96 -4.15 -14.83 -1.39
CA GLU A 96 -3.63 -13.88 -0.39
C GLU A 96 -4.52 -12.65 -0.25
N TYR A 97 -5.01 -12.12 -1.37
CA TYR A 97 -5.94 -10.99 -1.39
C TYR A 97 -7.20 -11.32 -0.60
N ASN A 98 -7.85 -12.44 -0.92
CA ASN A 98 -9.05 -12.91 -0.20
C ASN A 98 -8.77 -13.07 1.30
N ARG A 99 -7.61 -13.64 1.66
CA ARG A 99 -7.22 -13.81 3.07
C ARG A 99 -6.97 -12.48 3.78
N GLN A 100 -6.39 -11.48 3.10
CA GLN A 100 -6.11 -10.16 3.69
C GLN A 100 -7.39 -9.37 3.97
N THR A 101 -8.44 -9.51 3.14
CA THR A 101 -9.68 -8.74 3.31
C THR A 101 -10.35 -8.89 4.68
N LEU A 102 -10.26 -10.07 5.31
CA LEU A 102 -10.76 -10.31 6.68
C LEU A 102 -9.95 -9.55 7.73
N ASN A 103 -8.63 -9.58 7.63
CA ASN A 103 -7.75 -8.89 8.56
C ASN A 103 -7.81 -7.37 8.40
N ASP A 104 -8.07 -6.88 7.19
CA ASP A 104 -8.15 -5.44 6.93
C ASP A 104 -9.42 -4.83 7.53
N LYS A 105 -10.54 -5.57 7.60
CA LYS A 105 -11.75 -5.14 8.33
C LYS A 105 -11.49 -5.00 9.83
N ILE A 106 -10.87 -6.02 10.44
CA ILE A 106 -10.54 -6.01 11.87
C ILE A 106 -9.56 -4.88 12.20
N LYS A 107 -8.54 -4.67 11.34
CA LYS A 107 -7.61 -3.54 11.49
C LYS A 107 -8.31 -2.20 11.35
N ALA A 108 -9.23 -2.06 10.39
CA ALA A 108 -9.99 -0.83 10.22
C ALA A 108 -10.88 -0.53 11.44
N GLU A 109 -11.50 -1.54 12.04
CA GLU A 109 -12.26 -1.39 13.28
C GLU A 109 -11.37 -1.01 14.47
N PHE A 110 -10.20 -1.65 14.60
CA PHE A 110 -9.24 -1.31 15.64
C PHE A 110 -8.74 0.15 15.51
N ILE A 111 -8.42 0.59 14.29
CA ILE A 111 -8.01 1.97 14.02
C ILE A 111 -9.13 2.96 14.38
N LYS A 112 -10.39 2.65 14.04
CA LYS A 112 -11.54 3.48 14.43
C LYS A 112 -11.70 3.58 15.94
N PHE A 113 -11.53 2.46 16.66
CA PHE A 113 -11.58 2.43 18.12
C PHE A 113 -10.45 3.28 18.72
N GLU A 114 -9.24 3.17 18.20
CA GLU A 114 -8.09 3.95 18.65
C GLU A 114 -8.28 5.45 18.41
N LEU A 115 -8.83 5.83 17.25
CA LEU A 115 -9.20 7.22 16.95
C LEU A 115 -10.24 7.76 17.92
N ALA A 116 -11.32 7.02 18.19
CA ALA A 116 -12.35 7.43 19.15
C ALA A 116 -11.77 7.64 20.56
N LYS A 117 -10.89 6.72 21.00
CA LYS A 117 -10.19 6.83 22.28
C LYS A 117 -9.28 8.07 22.32
N HIS A 118 -8.62 8.41 21.23
CA HIS A 118 -7.81 9.63 21.14
C HIS A 118 -8.68 10.89 21.18
N GLU A 119 -9.81 10.92 20.49
CA GLU A 119 -10.76 12.04 20.56
C GLU A 119 -11.29 12.26 21.97
N ASP A 120 -11.61 11.19 22.71
CA ASP A 120 -12.06 11.28 24.09
C ASP A 120 -10.99 11.85 25.02
N LYS A 121 -9.73 11.41 24.84
CA LYS A 121 -8.59 11.99 25.57
C LYS A 121 -8.41 13.47 25.25
N ILE A 122 -8.53 13.87 23.98
CA ILE A 122 -8.44 15.27 23.56
C ILE A 122 -9.55 16.10 24.23
N LYS A 123 -10.78 15.60 24.25
CA LYS A 123 -11.91 16.26 24.92
C LYS A 123 -11.70 16.39 26.43
N ALA A 124 -11.24 15.32 27.09
CA ALA A 124 -10.96 15.34 28.53
C ALA A 124 -9.84 16.34 28.88
N ASN A 125 -8.77 16.35 28.10
CA ASN A 125 -7.68 17.32 28.26
C ASN A 125 -8.18 18.75 28.06
N ARG A 126 -9.02 18.99 27.03
CA ARG A 126 -9.62 20.31 26.79
C ARG A 126 -10.45 20.80 27.98
N ARG A 127 -11.29 19.94 28.56
CA ARG A 127 -12.07 20.27 29.77
C ARG A 127 -11.18 20.61 30.95
N THR A 128 -10.09 19.87 31.12
CA THR A 128 -9.11 20.12 32.19
C THR A 128 -8.47 21.49 32.03
N ILE A 129 -8.02 21.83 30.81
CA ILE A 129 -7.48 23.16 30.46
C ILE A 129 -8.50 24.26 30.77
N GLU A 130 -9.76 24.10 30.36
CA GLU A 130 -10.82 25.08 30.64
C GLU A 130 -11.05 25.27 32.13
N SER A 131 -10.99 24.21 32.94
CA SER A 131 -11.11 24.32 34.40
C SER A 131 -9.91 25.03 35.03
N LEU A 132 -8.70 24.75 34.55
CA LEU A 132 -7.47 25.38 35.03
C LEU A 132 -7.47 26.88 34.71
N ILE A 133 -7.93 27.27 33.51
CA ILE A 133 -8.07 28.69 33.13
C ILE A 133 -9.03 29.42 34.07
N LYS A 134 -10.17 28.80 34.44
CA LYS A 134 -11.11 29.40 35.40
C LYS A 134 -10.48 29.62 36.77
N GLN A 135 -9.77 28.62 37.28
CA GLN A 135 -9.07 28.73 38.57
C GLN A 135 -8.00 29.82 38.54
N MET A 136 -7.25 29.95 37.44
CA MET A 136 -6.28 31.05 37.29
C MET A 136 -6.95 32.42 37.35
N PHE A 137 -8.11 32.58 36.70
CA PHE A 137 -8.86 33.84 36.71
C PHE A 137 -9.41 34.18 38.11
N GLU A 138 -9.88 33.18 38.85
CA GLU A 138 -10.32 33.36 40.24
C GLU A 138 -9.16 33.80 41.14
N LEU A 139 -8.02 33.12 41.07
CA LEU A 139 -6.82 33.48 41.82
C LEU A 139 -6.31 34.89 41.46
N GLU A 140 -6.36 35.28 40.18
CA GLU A 140 -5.95 36.62 39.75
C GLU A 140 -6.86 37.72 40.32
N ASN A 141 -8.16 37.46 40.40
CA ASN A 141 -9.11 38.39 41.03
C ASN A 141 -8.91 38.50 42.55
N GLU A 142 -8.64 37.38 43.22
CA GLU A 142 -8.32 37.39 44.65
C GLU A 142 -7.05 38.20 44.93
N ASN A 143 -5.99 38.01 44.13
CA ASN A 143 -4.76 38.79 44.23
C ASN A 143 -5.03 40.29 44.04
N LYS A 144 -5.79 40.70 43.01
CA LYS A 144 -6.17 42.12 42.80
C LYS A 144 -6.95 42.70 43.97
N SER A 145 -7.86 41.92 44.57
CA SER A 145 -8.61 42.34 45.76
C SER A 145 -7.69 42.55 46.96
N LEU A 146 -6.74 41.64 47.19
CA LEU A 146 -5.76 41.74 48.27
C LEU A 146 -4.83 42.94 48.08
N GLU A 147 -4.32 43.18 46.87
CA GLU A 147 -3.52 44.37 46.56
C GLU A 147 -4.29 45.67 46.82
N SER A 148 -5.58 45.69 46.50
CA SER A 148 -6.43 46.87 46.74
C SER A 148 -6.62 47.13 48.23
N LYS A 149 -6.86 46.08 49.03
CA LYS A 149 -6.94 46.17 50.50
C LYS A 149 -5.62 46.63 51.11
N LEU A 150 -4.48 46.12 50.62
CA LEU A 150 -3.15 46.55 51.06
C LEU A 150 -2.93 48.05 50.80
N LYS A 151 -3.25 48.55 49.60
CA LYS A 151 -3.14 49.99 49.28
C LYS A 151 -3.99 50.87 50.20
N LEU A 152 -5.20 50.43 50.54
CA LEU A 152 -6.08 51.16 51.47
C LEU A 152 -5.50 51.21 52.89
N ILE A 153 -4.93 50.11 53.38
CA ILE A 153 -4.29 50.06 54.70
C ILE A 153 -3.04 50.95 54.73
N CYS A 154 -2.19 50.91 53.70
CA CYS A 154 -1.01 51.78 53.59
C CYS A 154 -1.36 53.28 53.46
N SER A 155 -2.56 53.63 53.02
CA SER A 155 -3.05 55.02 52.95
C SER A 155 -3.65 55.48 54.29
N SER A 156 -4.36 54.59 55.00
CA SER A 156 -4.98 54.89 56.30
C SER A 156 -3.96 54.98 57.44
N ASN A 157 -2.91 54.19 57.37
CA ASN A 157 -1.75 54.30 58.25
C ASN A 157 -0.73 55.18 57.52
N ASN A 158 -0.52 56.42 57.96
CA ASN A 158 0.49 57.35 57.41
C ASN A 158 1.92 56.84 57.71
N ILE A 159 2.25 55.65 57.22
CA ILE A 159 3.48 54.91 57.50
C ILE A 159 4.34 54.95 56.25
N HIS A 160 5.43 55.67 56.38
CA HIS A 160 6.58 55.77 55.47
C HIS A 160 7.36 54.45 55.26
N THR A 161 6.70 53.29 55.17
CA THR A 161 7.40 52.01 54.89
C THR A 161 7.35 51.65 53.41
N TYR A 162 8.01 52.46 52.58
CA TYR A 162 8.27 52.13 51.16
C TYR A 162 9.76 51.98 50.83
N GLU A 163 10.66 51.91 51.81
CA GLU A 163 12.10 51.70 51.53
C GLU A 163 12.60 50.25 51.66
N ILE A 164 11.79 49.28 52.09
CA ILE A 164 12.34 47.94 52.43
C ILE A 164 12.09 46.85 51.36
N TYR A 165 11.15 47.01 50.42
CA TYR A 165 10.84 45.95 49.44
C TYR A 165 11.21 46.27 47.97
N MET A 166 12.06 47.28 47.73
CA MET A 166 12.59 47.59 46.38
C MET A 166 14.07 47.20 46.18
N CYS A 167 14.70 46.51 47.14
CA CYS A 167 16.06 45.96 47.00
C CYS A 167 16.10 44.46 47.36
N ALA A 168 15.52 43.60 46.52
CA ALA A 168 15.92 42.19 46.33
C ALA A 168 15.20 41.58 45.13
#